data_AF-A0A6A2WEK4-F1
#
_entry.id   AF-A0A6A2WEK4-F1
#
_cell.length_a   1.000
_cell.length_b   1.000
_cell.length_c   1.000
_cell.angle_alpha   90.00
_cell.angle_beta   90.00
_cell.angle_gamma   90.00
#
_symmetry.space_group_name_H-M   'P 1'
#
loop_
_entity.id
_entity.type
_entity.pdbx_description
1 polymer ?
#
loop_
_entity_poly.entity_id
_entity_poly.type
_entity_poly.pdbx_seq_one_letter_code
_entity_poly.pdbx_strand_id
1 'polypeptide(L)'
;MKHSQARNCIERCFGILKARWAILREKSFYPVKTQCRLISACCLLHNFIRSEMPIDSIESDYTEDSSHVEEINEVEMIIHCEPSSVRELQNSPVVGAQTETELKEKKLRVEDALNAAKAAVEEGIVVGGGCTLLRLAAKVDAVKETLENDEQKVGADIVKRALSYPMKLIAKNAGVNGSVVMEKVLSNDNPNYGYNAATGNYEDLMAAGIIDPKKVVRCCLEHAASVARTFLTSDAVVVEIKKPEPLPTGNPMDNSGSYR
;
A
#
# COMPACT_ATOMS: atom_id res chain seq x y z
N MET A 1 -11.82 -13.63 -8.76
CA MET A 1 -12.56 -14.85 -9.13
C MET A 1 -13.91 -14.85 -8.45
N LYS A 2 -15.01 -15.12 -9.17
CA LYS A 2 -16.33 -15.29 -8.54
C LYS A 2 -16.26 -16.51 -7.61
N HIS A 3 -16.94 -16.50 -6.47
CA HIS A 3 -16.91 -17.61 -5.47
C HIS A 3 -17.19 -19.00 -6.07
N SER A 4 -17.98 -19.07 -7.15
CA SER A 4 -18.26 -20.30 -7.90
C SER A 4 -17.04 -20.85 -8.66
N GLN A 5 -16.21 -19.99 -9.24
CA GLN A 5 -15.00 -20.39 -9.97
C GLN A 5 -13.94 -20.94 -9.02
N ALA A 6 -13.76 -20.31 -7.85
CA ALA A 6 -12.81 -20.77 -6.84
C ALA A 6 -13.19 -22.16 -6.28
N ARG A 7 -14.49 -22.40 -6.05
CA ARG A 7 -14.98 -23.71 -5.60
C ARG A 7 -14.72 -24.80 -6.64
N ASN A 8 -15.03 -24.54 -7.91
CA ASN A 8 -14.78 -25.50 -8.99
C ASN A 8 -13.29 -25.81 -9.16
N CYS A 9 -12.43 -24.79 -9.05
CA CYS A 9 -10.98 -24.96 -9.10
C CYS A 9 -10.47 -25.82 -7.93
N ILE A 10 -10.91 -25.54 -6.70
CA ILE A 10 -10.57 -26.35 -5.52
C ILE A 10 -11.02 -27.80 -5.69
N GLU A 11 -12.27 -28.05 -6.08
CA GLU A 11 -12.79 -29.42 -6.25
C GLU A 11 -12.01 -30.20 -7.32
N ARG A 12 -11.61 -29.57 -8.43
CA ARG A 12 -10.79 -30.18 -9.48
C ARG A 12 -9.38 -30.50 -8.99
N CYS A 13 -8.70 -29.57 -8.31
CA CYS A 13 -7.38 -29.79 -7.70
C CYS A 13 -7.41 -30.96 -6.71
N PHE A 14 -8.43 -30.99 -5.82
CA PHE A 14 -8.60 -32.09 -4.88
C PHE A 14 -8.98 -33.40 -5.58
N GLY A 15 -9.69 -33.35 -6.71
CA GLY A 15 -10.00 -34.52 -7.54
C GLY A 15 -8.73 -35.22 -8.04
N ILE A 16 -7.82 -34.46 -8.64
CA ILE A 16 -6.53 -34.97 -9.15
C ILE A 16 -5.70 -35.57 -8.00
N LEU A 17 -5.61 -34.85 -6.87
CA LEU A 17 -4.85 -35.32 -5.71
C LEU A 17 -5.48 -36.57 -5.06
N LYS A 18 -6.81 -36.69 -5.00
CA LYS A 18 -7.50 -37.87 -4.46
C LYS A 18 -7.38 -39.09 -5.36
N ALA A 19 -7.37 -38.89 -6.67
CA ALA A 19 -7.14 -39.97 -7.64
C ALA A 19 -5.75 -40.58 -7.45
N ARG A 20 -4.74 -39.71 -7.29
CA ARG A 20 -3.34 -40.12 -7.14
C ARG A 20 -2.98 -40.62 -5.74
N TRP A 21 -3.46 -39.95 -4.70
CA TRP A 21 -3.12 -40.24 -3.32
C TRP A 21 -4.32 -40.80 -2.56
N ALA A 22 -4.38 -42.13 -2.43
CA ALA A 22 -5.50 -42.82 -1.79
C ALA A 22 -5.78 -42.35 -0.36
N ILE A 23 -4.76 -41.90 0.36
CA ILE A 23 -4.86 -41.35 1.72
C ILE A 23 -5.81 -40.14 1.82
N LEU A 24 -6.09 -39.44 0.72
CA LEU A 24 -7.00 -38.30 0.67
C LEU A 24 -8.46 -38.67 0.36
N ARG A 25 -8.73 -39.94 -0.02
CA ARG A 25 -10.09 -40.44 -0.29
C ARG A 25 -10.86 -40.77 0.98
N GLU A 26 -10.15 -41.17 2.02
CA GLU A 26 -10.75 -41.55 3.31
C GLU A 26 -10.66 -40.41 4.33
N LYS A 27 -11.64 -40.35 5.23
CA LYS A 27 -11.64 -39.37 6.31
C LYS A 27 -10.53 -39.73 7.29
N SER A 28 -9.45 -38.95 7.27
CA SER A 28 -8.32 -39.21 8.17
C SER A 28 -8.72 -39.00 9.65
N PHE A 29 -8.18 -39.83 10.55
CA PHE A 29 -8.39 -39.73 11.99
C PHE A 29 -7.52 -38.64 12.67
N TYR A 30 -6.77 -37.87 11.90
CA TYR A 30 -5.83 -36.88 12.43
C TYR A 30 -6.49 -35.55 12.80
N PRO A 31 -5.93 -34.78 13.75
CA PRO A 31 -6.37 -33.40 14.02
C PRO A 31 -6.25 -32.50 12.78
N VAL A 32 -7.17 -31.52 12.65
CA VAL A 32 -7.27 -30.63 11.46
C VAL A 32 -5.93 -30.00 11.07
N LYS A 33 -5.12 -29.56 12.04
CA LYS A 33 -3.78 -29.00 11.77
C LYS A 33 -2.85 -29.98 11.04
N THR A 34 -2.93 -31.26 11.35
CA THR A 34 -2.13 -32.32 10.71
C THR A 34 -2.69 -32.67 9.34
N GLN A 35 -4.02 -32.65 9.17
CA GLN A 35 -4.67 -32.85 7.88
C GLN A 35 -4.23 -31.80 6.85
N CYS A 36 -4.14 -30.52 7.24
CA CYS A 36 -3.65 -29.46 6.37
C CYS A 36 -2.21 -29.70 5.91
N ARG A 37 -1.33 -30.19 6.80
CA ARG A 37 0.06 -30.51 6.44
C ARG A 37 0.18 -31.69 5.48
N LEU A 38 -0.70 -32.69 5.62
CA LEU A 38 -0.76 -33.83 4.71
C LEU A 38 -1.08 -33.38 3.28
N ILE A 39 -2.05 -32.46 3.14
CA ILE A 39 -2.42 -31.89 1.84
C ILE A 39 -1.22 -31.16 1.21
N SER A 40 -0.55 -30.29 1.99
CA SER A 40 0.65 -29.59 1.50
C SER A 40 1.77 -30.54 1.08
N ALA A 41 2.01 -31.61 1.84
CA ALA A 41 3.01 -32.63 1.50
C ALA A 41 2.65 -33.38 0.21
N CYS A 42 1.38 -33.74 0.01
CA CYS A 42 0.92 -34.37 -1.22
C CYS A 42 1.07 -33.46 -2.45
N CYS A 43 0.82 -32.14 -2.32
CA CYS A 43 1.07 -31.18 -3.39
C CYS A 43 2.55 -31.10 -3.75
N LEU A 44 3.43 -31.00 -2.75
CA LEU A 44 4.88 -30.94 -2.96
C LEU A 44 5.41 -32.20 -3.65
N LEU A 45 4.96 -33.39 -3.21
CA LEU A 45 5.34 -34.65 -3.82
C LEU A 45 4.80 -34.79 -5.24
N HIS A 46 3.56 -34.34 -5.49
CA HIS A 46 3.00 -34.33 -6.84
C HIS A 46 3.84 -33.46 -7.79
N ASN A 47 4.26 -32.28 -7.35
CA ASN A 47 5.09 -31.36 -8.14
C ASN A 47 6.47 -31.94 -8.41
N PHE A 48 7.09 -32.54 -7.40
CA PHE A 48 8.38 -33.19 -7.54
C PHE A 48 8.33 -34.35 -8.53
N ILE A 49 7.28 -35.19 -8.47
CA ILE A 49 7.15 -36.29 -9.42
C ILE A 49 6.93 -35.74 -10.83
N ARG A 50 6.16 -34.66 -11.01
CA ARG A 50 6.01 -34.00 -12.32
C ARG A 50 7.33 -33.44 -12.86
N SER A 51 8.22 -32.91 -12.01
CA SER A 51 9.51 -32.38 -12.47
C SER A 51 10.50 -33.47 -12.85
N GLU A 52 10.51 -34.59 -12.10
CA GLU A 52 11.50 -35.66 -12.29
C GLU A 52 11.01 -36.83 -13.17
N MET A 53 9.69 -37.00 -13.33
CA MET A 53 9.06 -38.10 -14.08
C MET A 53 7.92 -37.59 -14.98
N PRO A 54 8.23 -37.06 -16.17
CA PRO A 54 7.24 -36.37 -17.03
C PRO A 54 6.23 -37.29 -17.75
N ILE A 55 6.26 -38.60 -17.55
CA ILE A 55 5.31 -39.55 -18.16
C ILE A 55 4.58 -40.31 -17.04
N ASP A 56 3.56 -39.68 -16.48
CA ASP A 56 2.63 -40.35 -15.57
C ASP A 56 1.34 -40.70 -16.33
N SER A 57 1.03 -42.00 -16.40
CA SER A 57 -0.17 -42.56 -17.06
C SER A 57 -1.52 -42.13 -16.45
N ILE A 58 -1.51 -41.30 -15.41
CA ILE A 58 -2.73 -40.79 -14.74
C ILE A 58 -3.39 -39.69 -15.59
N GLU A 59 -2.67 -39.05 -16.51
CA GLU A 59 -3.16 -37.94 -17.33
C GLU A 59 -3.95 -38.37 -18.58
N SER A 60 -3.80 -39.62 -19.05
CA SER A 60 -4.54 -40.11 -20.22
C SER A 60 -6.05 -40.19 -20.00
N ASP A 61 -6.49 -40.32 -18.74
CA ASP A 61 -7.91 -40.45 -18.40
C ASP A 61 -8.66 -39.10 -18.31
N TYR A 62 -7.96 -37.97 -18.40
CA TYR A 62 -8.55 -36.62 -18.23
C TYR A 62 -8.43 -35.71 -19.47
N THR A 63 -7.76 -36.16 -20.53
CA THR A 63 -7.37 -35.32 -21.68
C THR A 63 -8.30 -35.42 -22.90
N GLU A 64 -9.40 -36.18 -22.84
CA GLU A 64 -10.29 -36.35 -23.99
C GLU A 64 -11.23 -35.15 -24.28
N ASP A 65 -11.44 -34.22 -23.33
CA ASP A 65 -12.30 -33.04 -23.57
C ASP A 65 -11.49 -31.79 -23.98
N SER A 66 -11.32 -31.65 -25.29
CA SER A 66 -10.56 -30.62 -26.03
C SER A 66 -11.02 -29.15 -25.87
N SER A 67 -11.79 -28.80 -24.83
CA SER A 67 -12.22 -27.42 -24.52
C SER A 67 -11.55 -26.82 -23.27
N HIS A 68 -10.73 -27.58 -22.54
CA HIS A 68 -10.23 -27.21 -21.20
C HIS A 68 -8.77 -26.74 -21.14
N VAL A 69 -8.09 -26.58 -22.29
CA VAL A 69 -6.63 -26.31 -22.34
C VAL A 69 -6.25 -24.95 -21.72
N GLU A 70 -7.11 -23.93 -21.78
CA GLU A 70 -6.85 -22.62 -21.15
C GLU A 70 -7.06 -22.61 -19.63
N GLU A 71 -8.00 -23.40 -19.09
CA GLU A 71 -8.27 -23.47 -17.64
C GLU A 71 -7.24 -24.31 -16.87
N ILE A 72 -6.54 -25.23 -17.55
CA ILE A 72 -5.46 -26.04 -16.95
C ILE A 72 -4.28 -25.14 -16.54
N ASN A 73 -3.99 -24.06 -17.29
CA ASN A 73 -2.93 -23.12 -16.95
C ASN A 73 -3.17 -22.37 -15.62
N GLU A 74 -4.43 -22.05 -15.27
CA GLU A 74 -4.76 -21.43 -13.97
C GLU A 74 -4.57 -22.42 -12.80
N VAL A 75 -4.89 -23.69 -13.02
CA VAL A 75 -4.69 -24.77 -12.04
C VAL A 75 -3.20 -25.09 -11.87
N GLU A 76 -2.43 -25.10 -12.97
CA GLU A 76 -0.98 -25.30 -12.95
C GLU A 76 -0.24 -24.16 -12.23
N MET A 77 -0.70 -22.91 -12.39
CA MET A 77 -0.14 -21.73 -11.71
C MET A 77 -0.32 -21.79 -10.18
N ILE A 78 -1.41 -22.40 -9.69
CA ILE A 78 -1.64 -22.60 -8.24
C ILE A 78 -0.73 -23.70 -7.69
N ILE A 79 -0.43 -24.71 -8.52
CA ILE A 79 0.37 -25.87 -8.15
C ILE A 79 1.89 -25.55 -8.26
N HIS A 80 2.33 -24.68 -9.17
CA HIS A 80 3.71 -24.19 -9.35
C HIS A 80 4.20 -23.16 -8.30
N CYS A 81 3.67 -23.18 -7.08
CA CYS A 81 4.16 -22.30 -6.02
C CYS A 81 5.58 -22.68 -5.58
N GLU A 82 6.59 -22.00 -6.13
CA GLU A 82 7.91 -21.93 -5.50
C GLU A 82 7.77 -21.38 -4.06
N PRO A 83 8.60 -21.83 -3.10
CA PRO A 83 8.55 -21.34 -1.72
C PRO A 83 8.82 -19.82 -1.59
N SER A 84 9.34 -19.18 -2.64
CA SER A 84 9.52 -17.72 -2.78
C SER A 84 8.19 -16.99 -2.99
N SER A 85 7.30 -17.47 -3.87
CA SER A 85 6.00 -16.84 -4.17
C SER A 85 4.94 -17.08 -3.09
N VAL A 86 5.06 -18.18 -2.31
CA VAL A 86 4.23 -18.40 -1.11
C VAL A 86 4.54 -17.37 -0.01
N ARG A 87 5.77 -16.87 0.09
CA ARG A 87 6.12 -15.81 1.06
C ARG A 87 5.49 -14.47 0.70
N GLU A 88 5.34 -14.14 -0.58
CA GLU A 88 4.65 -12.90 -0.99
C GLU A 88 3.13 -12.99 -0.73
N LEU A 89 2.51 -14.15 -0.98
CA LEU A 89 1.10 -14.39 -0.64
C LEU A 89 0.85 -14.50 0.88
N GLN A 90 1.81 -14.99 1.67
CA GLN A 90 1.72 -15.02 3.14
C GLN A 90 1.93 -13.65 3.81
N ASN A 91 2.53 -12.69 3.10
CA ASN A 91 2.80 -11.35 3.65
C ASN A 91 1.67 -10.35 3.42
N SER A 92 0.63 -10.69 2.63
CA SER A 92 -0.59 -9.87 2.57
C SER A 92 -1.54 -10.32 3.69
N PRO A 93 -1.82 -9.46 4.68
CA PRO A 93 -2.65 -9.83 5.82
C PRO A 93 -4.07 -10.16 5.36
N VAL A 94 -4.57 -11.33 5.75
CA VAL A 94 -5.95 -11.72 5.48
C VAL A 94 -6.86 -10.90 6.39
N VAL A 95 -7.59 -9.96 5.78
CA VAL A 95 -8.52 -9.08 6.50
C VAL A 95 -9.95 -9.58 6.30
N GLY A 96 -10.76 -9.59 7.36
CA GLY A 96 -12.19 -9.92 7.28
C GLY A 96 -13.08 -8.68 7.40
N ALA A 97 -14.17 -8.63 6.63
CA ALA A 97 -15.20 -7.59 6.72
C ALA A 97 -16.59 -8.10 6.34
N GLN A 98 -17.63 -7.37 6.73
CA GLN A 98 -19.04 -7.71 6.47
C GLN A 98 -19.45 -7.38 5.03
N THR A 99 -18.84 -6.35 4.43
CA THR A 99 -19.12 -5.91 3.05
C THR A 99 -17.83 -5.80 2.24
N GLU A 100 -17.93 -5.87 0.90
CA GLU A 100 -16.78 -5.75 0.00
C GLU A 100 -16.09 -4.38 0.11
N THR A 101 -16.86 -3.31 0.32
CA THR A 101 -16.32 -1.95 0.49
C THR A 101 -15.48 -1.84 1.77
N GLU A 102 -15.98 -2.36 2.89
CA GLU A 102 -15.23 -2.41 4.15
C GLU A 102 -13.99 -3.31 4.05
N LEU A 103 -14.09 -4.42 3.30
CA LEU A 103 -12.96 -5.32 3.09
C LEU A 103 -11.81 -4.61 2.38
N LYS A 104 -12.12 -3.88 1.31
CA LYS A 104 -11.13 -3.09 0.55
C LYS A 104 -10.52 -2.00 1.42
N GLU A 105 -11.34 -1.26 2.17
CA GLU A 105 -10.85 -0.19 3.04
C GLU A 105 -9.91 -0.73 4.13
N LYS A 106 -10.30 -1.79 4.84
CA LYS A 106 -9.45 -2.37 5.89
C LYS A 106 -8.18 -2.99 5.30
N LYS A 107 -8.26 -3.63 4.14
CA LYS A 107 -7.07 -4.17 3.46
C LYS A 107 -6.04 -3.08 3.21
N LEU A 108 -6.45 -1.96 2.61
CA LEU A 108 -5.57 -0.81 2.37
C LEU A 108 -4.97 -0.27 3.67
N ARG A 109 -5.77 -0.12 4.73
CA ARG A 109 -5.28 0.34 6.02
C ARG A 109 -4.22 -0.58 6.63
N VAL A 110 -4.37 -1.90 6.50
CA VAL A 110 -3.39 -2.85 7.05
C VAL A 110 -2.13 -2.88 6.19
N GLU A 111 -2.24 -2.81 4.86
CA GLU A 111 -1.08 -2.69 3.96
C GLU A 111 -0.27 -1.42 4.27
N ASP A 112 -0.93 -0.28 4.48
CA ASP A 112 -0.29 0.97 4.86
C ASP A 112 0.43 0.85 6.21
N ALA A 113 -0.23 0.28 7.23
CA ALA A 113 0.36 0.08 8.54
C ALA A 113 1.59 -0.86 8.49
N LEU A 114 1.52 -1.94 7.71
CA LEU A 114 2.62 -2.86 7.52
C LEU A 114 3.82 -2.17 6.87
N ASN A 115 3.58 -1.36 5.83
CA ASN A 115 4.63 -0.63 5.14
C ASN A 115 5.27 0.44 6.04
N ALA A 116 4.48 1.15 6.85
CA ALA A 116 4.98 2.10 7.83
C ALA A 116 5.84 1.42 8.91
N ALA A 117 5.41 0.26 9.42
CA ALA A 117 6.18 -0.51 10.39
C ALA A 117 7.50 -1.03 9.81
N LYS A 118 7.50 -1.54 8.56
CA LYS A 118 8.74 -1.94 7.86
C LYS A 118 9.72 -0.76 7.73
N ALA A 119 9.23 0.40 7.30
CA ALA A 119 10.03 1.61 7.17
C ALA A 119 10.61 2.09 8.52
N ALA A 120 9.84 1.95 9.60
CA ALA A 120 10.28 2.27 10.95
C ALA A 120 11.36 1.31 11.46
N VAL A 121 11.29 0.03 11.12
CA VAL A 121 12.32 -0.96 11.48
C VAL A 121 13.64 -0.69 10.75
N GLU A 122 13.58 -0.24 9.49
CA GLU A 122 14.78 -0.01 8.67
C GLU A 122 15.59 1.23 9.08
N GLU A 123 14.93 2.40 9.20
CA GLU A 123 15.63 3.67 9.45
C GLU A 123 15.30 4.30 10.83
N GLY A 124 14.43 3.68 11.62
CA GLY A 124 13.96 4.19 12.90
C GLY A 124 12.75 5.11 12.80
N ILE A 125 12.36 5.66 13.94
CA ILE A 125 11.21 6.57 14.11
C ILE A 125 11.66 7.96 14.53
N VAL A 126 10.83 8.95 14.23
CA VAL A 126 11.00 10.35 14.64
C VAL A 126 9.67 10.90 15.17
N VAL A 127 9.75 12.05 15.83
CA VAL A 127 8.59 12.76 16.37
C VAL A 127 7.68 13.23 15.23
N GLY A 128 6.40 12.85 15.28
CA GLY A 128 5.45 13.18 14.24
C GLY A 128 4.88 14.61 14.34
N GLY A 129 3.69 14.81 13.77
CA GLY A 129 2.95 16.08 13.89
C GLY A 129 3.64 17.29 13.24
N GLY A 130 4.57 17.05 12.32
CA GLY A 130 5.39 18.10 11.70
C GLY A 130 6.44 18.72 12.63
N CYS A 131 6.61 18.23 13.86
CA CYS A 131 7.59 18.77 14.82
C CYS A 131 9.03 18.54 14.36
N THR A 132 9.32 17.35 13.83
CA THR A 132 10.65 17.05 13.26
C THR A 132 11.02 18.03 12.14
N LEU A 133 10.10 18.31 11.21
CA LEU A 133 10.35 19.23 10.10
C LEU A 133 10.54 20.68 10.58
N LEU A 134 9.75 21.12 11.56
CA LEU A 134 9.91 22.45 12.16
C LEU A 134 11.28 22.61 12.85
N ARG A 135 11.74 21.60 13.59
CA ARG A 135 13.07 21.62 14.23
C ARG A 135 14.21 21.57 13.20
N LEU A 136 14.01 20.86 12.09
CA LEU A 136 14.94 20.91 10.95
C LEU A 136 14.99 22.30 10.32
N ALA A 137 13.85 23.00 10.20
CA ALA A 137 13.81 24.36 9.67
C ALA A 137 14.67 25.34 10.49
N ALA A 138 14.74 25.17 11.81
CA ALA A 138 15.59 25.99 12.68
C ALA A 138 17.10 25.78 12.41
N LYS A 139 17.49 24.61 11.87
CA LYS A 139 18.89 24.31 11.52
C LYS A 139 19.29 24.80 10.12
N VAL A 140 18.34 25.22 9.29
CA VAL A 140 18.61 25.69 7.92
C VAL A 140 19.47 26.97 7.93
N ASP A 141 19.38 27.79 8.97
CA ASP A 141 20.19 29.01 9.06
C ASP A 141 21.69 28.70 9.09
N ALA A 142 22.11 27.63 9.77
CA ALA A 142 23.50 27.19 9.76
C ALA A 142 23.95 26.68 8.37
N VAL A 143 23.05 26.05 7.61
CA VAL A 143 23.35 25.66 6.21
C VAL A 143 23.47 26.90 5.33
N LYS A 144 22.62 27.89 5.54
CA LYS A 144 22.63 29.15 4.79
C LYS A 144 23.95 29.90 4.92
N GLU A 145 24.58 29.85 6.09
CA GLU A 145 25.90 30.46 6.33
C GLU A 145 27.04 29.81 5.51
N THR A 146 26.87 28.55 5.11
CA THR A 146 27.85 27.84 4.25
C THR A 146 27.71 28.16 2.76
N LEU A 147 26.64 28.86 2.36
CA LEU A 147 26.36 29.17 0.96
C LEU A 147 26.99 30.51 0.59
N GLU A 148 27.79 30.50 -0.47
CA GLU A 148 28.50 31.69 -0.94
C GLU A 148 27.60 32.63 -1.76
N ASN A 149 26.69 32.07 -2.57
CA ASN A 149 25.83 32.82 -3.50
C ASN A 149 24.51 33.27 -2.82
N ASP A 150 24.13 34.53 -3.00
CA ASP A 150 22.89 35.10 -2.47
C ASP A 150 21.62 34.45 -3.05
N GLU A 151 21.63 33.99 -4.30
CA GLU A 151 20.51 33.23 -4.88
C GLU A 151 20.30 31.89 -4.17
N GLN A 152 21.39 31.22 -3.79
CA GLN A 152 21.33 29.97 -3.03
C GLN A 152 20.81 30.22 -1.61
N LYS A 153 21.17 31.36 -1.00
CA LYS A 153 20.63 31.78 0.30
C LYS A 153 19.12 32.03 0.25
N VAL A 154 18.61 32.63 -0.83
CA VAL A 154 17.16 32.75 -1.05
C VAL A 154 16.51 31.37 -1.19
N GLY A 155 17.16 30.44 -1.89
CA GLY A 155 16.74 29.03 -1.96
C GLY A 155 16.61 28.38 -0.58
N ALA A 156 17.60 28.58 0.29
CA ALA A 156 17.57 28.08 1.67
C ALA A 156 16.37 28.67 2.46
N ASP A 157 16.06 29.95 2.30
CA ASP A 157 14.90 30.59 2.94
C ASP A 157 13.56 30.03 2.43
N ILE A 158 13.48 29.60 1.16
CA ILE A 158 12.30 28.90 0.61
C ILE A 158 12.14 27.55 1.31
N VAL A 159 13.21 26.77 1.42
CA VAL A 159 13.19 25.45 2.08
C VAL A 159 12.82 25.58 3.56
N LYS A 160 13.39 26.55 4.28
CA LYS A 160 13.05 26.84 5.68
C LYS A 160 11.55 27.07 5.88
N ARG A 161 10.94 27.88 5.01
CA ARG A 161 9.49 28.14 5.04
C ARG A 161 8.68 26.89 4.69
N ALA A 162 9.12 26.11 3.70
CA ALA A 162 8.45 24.87 3.30
C ALA A 162 8.45 23.83 4.43
N LEU A 163 9.57 23.65 5.14
CA LEU A 163 9.67 22.72 6.27
C LEU A 163 8.77 23.08 7.45
N SER A 164 8.47 24.37 7.64
CA SER A 164 7.57 24.84 8.71
C SER A 164 6.08 24.69 8.35
N TYR A 165 5.77 24.53 7.07
CA TYR A 165 4.39 24.52 6.57
C TYR A 165 3.54 23.33 7.04
N PRO A 166 4.04 22.08 7.11
CA PRO A 166 3.23 20.93 7.55
C PRO A 166 2.62 21.10 8.95
N MET A 167 3.39 21.60 9.93
CA MET A 167 2.86 21.86 11.26
C MET A 167 1.76 22.93 11.22
N LYS A 168 1.97 24.02 10.45
CA LYS A 168 0.99 25.08 10.30
C LYS A 168 -0.32 24.57 9.67
N LEU A 169 -0.21 23.65 8.71
CA LEU A 169 -1.37 23.03 8.07
C LEU A 169 -2.13 22.11 9.04
N ILE A 170 -1.43 21.28 9.80
CA ILE A 170 -2.04 20.42 10.83
C ILE A 170 -2.76 21.28 11.88
N ALA A 171 -2.11 22.33 12.37
CA ALA A 171 -2.69 23.27 13.32
C ALA A 171 -3.94 23.98 12.75
N LYS A 172 -3.88 24.44 11.49
CA LYS A 172 -5.02 25.05 10.81
C LYS A 172 -6.19 24.08 10.67
N ASN A 173 -5.93 22.82 10.32
CA ASN A 173 -6.97 21.79 10.21
C ASN A 173 -7.60 21.47 11.56
N ALA A 174 -6.85 21.62 12.65
CA ALA A 174 -7.35 21.54 14.03
C ALA A 174 -8.06 22.82 14.52
N GLY A 175 -8.20 23.85 13.68
CA GLY A 175 -8.90 25.10 14.02
C GLY A 175 -8.08 26.08 14.88
N VAL A 176 -6.78 25.86 15.05
CA VAL A 176 -5.90 26.72 15.85
C VAL A 176 -4.91 27.51 14.99
N ASN A 177 -4.40 28.62 15.50
CA ASN A 177 -3.44 29.44 14.78
C ASN A 177 -2.05 28.77 14.74
N GLY A 178 -1.66 28.27 13.58
CA GLY A 178 -0.40 27.55 13.41
C GLY A 178 0.87 28.36 13.71
N SER A 179 0.85 29.70 13.60
CA SER A 179 2.01 30.52 13.98
C SER A 179 2.25 30.47 15.49
N VAL A 180 1.18 30.54 16.29
CA VAL A 180 1.26 30.44 17.77
C VAL A 180 1.71 29.04 18.19
N VAL A 181 1.24 28.00 17.48
CA VAL A 181 1.65 26.61 17.73
C VAL A 181 3.16 26.45 17.47
N MET A 182 3.64 26.91 16.31
CA MET A 182 5.06 26.83 15.96
C MET A 182 5.95 27.53 16.99
N GLU A 183 5.58 28.75 17.40
CA GLU A 183 6.34 29.53 18.39
C GLU A 183 6.42 28.80 19.74
N LYS A 184 5.30 28.28 20.23
CA LYS A 184 5.26 27.49 21.47
C LYS A 184 6.10 26.23 21.39
N VAL A 185 6.08 25.51 20.27
CA VAL A 185 6.91 24.31 20.08
C VAL A 185 8.40 24.66 20.05
N LEU A 186 8.77 25.75 19.37
CA LEU A 186 10.16 26.22 19.27
C LEU A 186 10.68 26.82 20.58
N SER A 187 9.81 27.36 21.44
CA SER A 187 10.22 27.87 22.76
C SER A 187 10.69 26.78 23.74
N ASN A 188 10.52 25.50 23.38
CA ASN A 188 10.94 24.37 24.19
C ASN A 188 12.04 23.57 23.49
N ASP A 189 13.17 23.42 24.18
CA ASP A 189 14.35 22.70 23.69
C ASP A 189 14.15 21.19 23.64
N ASN A 190 13.15 20.64 24.35
CA ASN A 190 12.88 19.21 24.33
C ASN A 190 12.45 18.77 22.91
N PRO A 191 13.20 17.90 22.21
CA PRO A 191 12.89 17.47 20.85
C PRO A 191 11.53 16.78 20.71
N ASN A 192 11.04 16.14 21.78
CA ASN A 192 9.76 15.41 21.77
C ASN A 192 8.56 16.30 22.06
N TYR A 193 8.79 17.52 22.55
CA TYR A 193 7.70 18.45 22.85
C TYR A 193 7.07 18.96 21.56
N GLY A 194 5.76 18.82 21.44
CA GLY A 194 5.00 19.23 20.27
C GLY A 194 3.52 19.43 20.57
N TYR A 195 2.76 19.77 19.53
CA TYR A 195 1.32 19.99 19.63
C TYR A 195 0.56 18.76 19.13
N ASN A 196 -0.23 18.16 20.02
CA ASN A 196 -1.13 17.08 19.65
C ASN A 196 -2.43 17.67 19.10
N ALA A 197 -2.62 17.56 17.79
CA ALA A 197 -3.81 18.07 17.11
C ALA A 197 -5.10 17.29 17.43
N ALA A 198 -5.00 16.04 17.90
CA ALA A 198 -6.16 15.24 18.27
C ALA A 198 -6.76 15.66 19.63
N THR A 199 -5.90 16.07 20.58
CA THR A 199 -6.32 16.48 21.93
C THR A 199 -6.31 18.00 22.13
N GLY A 200 -5.60 18.74 21.27
CA GLY A 200 -5.41 20.19 21.39
C GLY A 200 -4.38 20.63 22.42
N ASN A 201 -3.60 19.68 22.98
CA ASN A 201 -2.64 19.95 24.06
C ASN A 201 -1.19 19.91 23.57
N TYR A 202 -0.29 20.52 24.35
CA TYR A 202 1.14 20.44 24.13
C TYR A 202 1.74 19.43 25.10
N GLU A 203 2.40 18.40 24.56
CA GLU A 203 2.89 17.26 25.33
C GLU A 203 4.08 16.60 24.64
N ASP A 204 4.63 15.56 25.27
CA ASP A 204 5.60 14.69 24.63
C ASP A 204 4.89 13.82 23.58
N LEU A 205 5.13 14.12 22.30
CA LEU A 205 4.49 13.44 21.18
C LEU A 205 4.95 11.99 21.02
N MET A 206 6.17 11.64 21.47
CA MET A 206 6.62 10.26 21.47
C MET A 206 5.86 9.44 22.52
N ALA A 207 5.66 10.01 23.71
CA ALA A 207 4.85 9.38 24.75
C ALA A 207 3.37 9.29 24.36
N ALA A 208 2.84 10.27 23.62
CA ALA A 208 1.49 10.26 23.07
C ALA A 208 1.30 9.31 21.87
N GLY A 209 2.38 8.68 21.37
CA GLY A 209 2.33 7.75 20.24
C GLY A 209 2.22 8.42 18.86
N ILE A 210 2.48 9.73 18.77
CA ILE A 210 2.50 10.49 17.52
C ILE A 210 3.92 10.43 16.94
N ILE A 211 4.15 9.35 16.19
CA ILE A 211 5.45 9.01 15.62
C ILE A 211 5.35 8.85 14.10
N ASP A 212 6.40 9.26 13.40
CA ASP A 212 6.53 9.07 11.96
C ASP A 212 7.76 8.20 11.67
N PRO A 213 7.71 7.25 10.72
CA PRO A 213 8.90 6.54 10.27
C PRO A 213 9.90 7.52 9.64
N LYS A 214 11.17 7.47 10.06
CA LYS A 214 12.22 8.39 9.58
C LYS A 214 12.37 8.34 8.06
N LYS A 215 12.34 7.12 7.51
CA LYS A 215 12.42 6.87 6.06
C LYS A 215 11.34 7.63 5.29
N VAL A 216 10.11 7.63 5.79
CA VAL A 216 8.99 8.31 5.14
C VAL A 216 9.23 9.82 5.09
N VAL A 217 9.60 10.43 6.23
CA VAL A 217 9.86 11.88 6.29
C VAL A 217 11.00 12.29 5.35
N ARG A 218 12.09 11.51 5.30
CA ARG A 218 13.24 11.75 4.43
C ARG A 218 12.86 11.61 2.94
N CYS A 219 12.27 10.48 2.56
CA CYS A 219 11.86 10.23 1.17
C CYS A 219 10.83 11.26 0.68
N CYS A 220 9.87 11.65 1.53
CA CYS A 220 8.90 12.69 1.19
C CYS A 220 9.58 14.03 0.88
N LEU A 221 10.56 14.44 1.69
CA LEU A 221 11.30 15.69 1.47
C LEU A 221 12.14 15.63 0.19
N GLU A 222 12.86 14.52 -0.05
CA GLU A 222 13.66 14.31 -1.25
C GLU A 222 12.82 14.33 -2.53
N HIS A 223 11.67 13.63 -2.51
CA HIS A 223 10.74 13.60 -3.65
C HIS A 223 10.13 14.97 -3.91
N ALA A 224 9.69 15.67 -2.87
CA ALA A 224 9.14 17.03 -2.99
C ALA A 224 10.18 18.00 -3.57
N ALA A 225 11.43 17.96 -3.08
CA ALA A 225 12.52 18.77 -3.61
C ALA A 225 12.85 18.41 -5.08
N SER A 226 12.82 17.13 -5.43
CA SER A 226 13.08 16.67 -6.79
C SER A 226 12.04 17.21 -7.78
N VAL A 227 10.75 17.12 -7.43
CA VAL A 227 9.67 17.66 -8.26
C VAL A 227 9.74 19.18 -8.34
N ALA A 228 9.94 19.87 -7.20
CA ALA A 228 10.05 21.33 -7.17
C ALA A 228 11.20 21.83 -8.06
N ARG A 229 12.35 21.17 -8.02
CA ARG A 229 13.49 21.48 -8.89
C ARG A 229 13.10 21.39 -10.37
N THR A 230 12.44 20.31 -10.79
CA THR A 230 12.02 20.14 -12.19
C THR A 230 11.12 21.29 -12.64
N PHE A 231 10.14 21.71 -11.82
CA PHE A 231 9.26 22.83 -12.15
C PHE A 231 10.01 24.17 -12.19
N LEU A 232 10.91 24.43 -11.25
CA LEU A 232 11.66 25.69 -11.18
C LEU A 232 12.65 25.86 -12.34
N THR A 233 13.16 24.75 -12.90
CA THR A 233 14.10 24.78 -14.03
C THR A 233 13.42 24.55 -15.39
N SER A 234 12.10 24.46 -15.43
CA SER A 234 11.35 24.23 -16.68
C SER A 234 10.98 25.56 -17.33
N ASP A 235 11.53 25.85 -18.51
CA ASP A 235 11.22 27.08 -19.26
C ASP A 235 9.91 26.99 -20.06
N ALA A 236 9.51 25.79 -20.49
CA ALA A 236 8.34 25.58 -21.33
C ALA A 236 7.61 24.26 -21.02
N VAL A 237 6.27 24.29 -21.15
CA VAL A 237 5.40 23.12 -21.00
C VAL A 237 4.48 23.03 -22.22
N VAL A 238 4.45 21.87 -22.87
CA VAL A 238 3.57 21.60 -24.00
C VAL A 238 2.37 20.80 -23.51
N VAL A 239 1.16 21.28 -23.79
CA VAL A 239 -0.10 20.61 -23.42
C VAL A 239 -0.92 20.32 -24.67
N GLU A 240 -1.65 19.20 -24.66
CA GLU A 240 -2.59 18.89 -25.73
C GLU A 240 -3.80 19.83 -25.65
N ILE A 241 -4.22 20.36 -26.80
CA ILE A 241 -5.39 21.23 -26.88
C ILE A 241 -6.63 20.37 -26.65
N LYS A 242 -7.44 20.71 -25.62
CA LYS A 242 -8.71 20.03 -25.36
C LYS A 242 -9.61 20.17 -26.58
N LYS A 243 -9.85 19.07 -27.29
CA LYS A 243 -10.83 19.02 -28.38
C LYS A 243 -12.22 19.25 -27.79
N PRO A 244 -13.09 20.04 -28.45
CA PRO A 244 -14.47 20.17 -28.00
C PRO A 244 -15.12 18.79 -27.98
N GLU A 245 -15.67 18.42 -26.82
CA GLU A 245 -16.49 17.22 -26.71
C GLU A 245 -17.71 17.40 -27.61
N PRO A 246 -18.07 16.41 -28.44
CA PRO A 246 -19.29 16.49 -29.23
C PRO A 246 -20.45 16.74 -28.28
N LEU A 247 -21.19 17.83 -28.53
CA LEU A 247 -22.42 18.12 -27.78
C LEU A 247 -23.27 16.85 -27.79
N PRO A 248 -23.80 16.40 -26.63
CA PRO A 248 -24.75 15.31 -26.64
C PRO A 248 -25.89 15.73 -27.56
N THR A 249 -26.01 15.05 -28.70
CA THR A 249 -27.14 15.20 -29.61
C THR A 249 -28.36 14.71 -28.86
N GLY A 250 -29.04 15.63 -28.18
CA GLY A 250 -30.32 15.35 -27.55
C GLY A 250 -31.28 14.87 -28.63
N ASN A 251 -31.81 13.66 -28.46
CA ASN A 251 -32.89 13.17 -29.29
C ASN A 251 -34.03 14.21 -29.25
N PRO A 252 -34.51 14.70 -30.40
CA PRO A 252 -35.70 15.53 -30.42
C PRO A 252 -36.90 14.60 -30.27
N MET A 253 -37.44 14.49 -29.04
CA MET A 253 -38.78 14.02 -28.64
C MET A 253 -38.73 13.93 -27.11
N ASP A 254 -39.51 14.66 -26.30
CA ASP A 254 -40.95 14.82 -26.34
C ASP A 254 -41.28 16.11 -25.55
N ASN A 255 -41.79 17.13 -26.24
CA ASN A 255 -42.33 18.33 -25.60
C ASN A 255 -43.86 18.18 -25.54
N SER A 256 -44.34 17.31 -24.66
CA SER A 256 -45.75 17.24 -24.30
C SER A 256 -45.94 17.16 -22.78
N GLY A 257 -46.59 18.19 -22.23
CA GLY A 257 -47.12 18.23 -20.85
C GLY A 257 -46.39 19.22 -19.93
N SER A 258 -46.75 20.51 -19.92
CA SER A 258 -47.86 21.08 -19.14
C SER A 258 -47.70 20.89 -17.62
N TYR A 259 -47.46 22.00 -16.89
CA TYR A 259 -48.21 22.53 -15.72
C TYR A 259 -47.38 23.73 -15.20
N ARG A 260 -47.82 24.94 -15.54
CA ARG A 260 -48.50 25.92 -14.67
C ARG A 260 -47.65 26.42 -13.51
#